data_AF-A0A1N6WPU8-F1
#
_entry.id   AF-A0A1N6WPU8-F1
#
_cell.length_a   1.000
_cell.length_b   1.000
_cell.length_c   1.000
_cell.angle_alpha   90.00
_cell.angle_beta   90.00
_cell.angle_gamma   90.00
#
_symmetry.space_group_name_H-M   'P 1'
#
loop_
_entity.id
_entity.type
_entity.pdbx_description
1 polymer ?
#
loop_
_entity_poly.entity_id
_entity_poly.type
_entity_poly.pdbx_seq_one_letter_code
_entity_poly.pdbx_strand_id
1 'polypeptide(L)'
;MISHIKTQQLEGLLRSIINSARAAVKDPEDYEARSNLMWSSTIAGIDALEEFARDCGIVLNLKELGATEEMLPKIANSTVILGGYKKLTEEEILDILKTACSGNRF
;
A
#
# COMPACT_ATOMS: atom_id res chain seq x y z
N MET A 1 18.33 -6.22 -13.75
CA MET A 1 17.25 -7.23 -13.88
C MET A 1 15.96 -6.79 -13.18
N ILE A 2 16.02 -6.26 -11.95
CA ILE A 2 14.85 -5.73 -11.21
C ILE A 2 14.18 -4.51 -11.90
N SER A 3 14.95 -3.63 -12.55
CA SER A 3 14.41 -2.45 -13.25
C SER A 3 13.48 -2.80 -14.42
N HIS A 4 13.81 -3.85 -15.19
CA HIS A 4 13.03 -4.25 -16.36
C HIS A 4 11.66 -4.83 -15.98
N ILE A 5 11.59 -5.56 -14.86
CA ILE A 5 10.34 -6.13 -14.33
C ILE A 5 9.41 -5.01 -13.86
N LYS A 6 9.95 -4.01 -13.15
CA LYS A 6 9.16 -2.82 -12.75
C LYS A 6 8.61 -2.06 -13.95
N THR A 7 9.39 -1.90 -15.03
CA THR A 7 8.93 -1.24 -16.26
C THR A 7 7.77 -1.99 -16.91
N GLN A 8 7.82 -3.33 -16.98
CA GLN A 8 6.74 -4.14 -17.54
C GLN A 8 5.46 -4.08 -16.69
N GLN A 9 5.60 -4.08 -15.36
CA GLN A 9 4.46 -3.92 -14.45
C GLN A 9 3.81 -2.54 -14.61
N LEU A 10 4.62 -1.48 -14.71
CA LEU A 10 4.12 -0.12 -14.94
C LEU A 10 3.41 0.00 -16.30
N GLU A 11 3.96 -0.60 -17.36
CA GLU A 11 3.31 -0.63 -18.67
C GLU A 11 1.95 -1.36 -18.63
N GLY A 12 1.89 -2.52 -17.95
CA GLY A 12 0.65 -3.25 -17.75
C GLY A 12 -0.40 -2.44 -16.98
N LEU A 13 0.03 -1.76 -15.91
CA LEU A 13 -0.82 -0.87 -15.13
C LEU A 13 -1.36 0.31 -15.96
N LEU A 14 -0.49 0.98 -16.74
CA LEU A 14 -0.88 2.09 -17.60
C LEU A 14 -1.88 1.65 -18.68
N ARG A 15 -1.67 0.48 -19.30
CA ARG A 15 -2.63 -0.09 -20.26
C ARG A 15 -3.99 -0.36 -19.63
N SER A 16 -4.00 -0.88 -18.40
CA SER A 16 -5.24 -1.09 -17.63
C SER A 16 -5.95 0.23 -17.35
N ILE A 17 -5.24 1.25 -16.86
CA ILE A 17 -5.78 2.60 -16.63
C ILE A 17 -6.40 3.19 -17.90
N ILE A 18 -5.71 3.11 -19.04
CA ILE A 18 -6.23 3.66 -20.30
C ILE A 18 -7.53 2.97 -20.72
N ASN A 19 -7.60 1.64 -20.58
CA ASN A 19 -8.79 0.89 -20.94
C ASN A 19 -9.97 1.21 -20.01
N SER A 20 -9.74 1.20 -18.70
CA SER A 20 -10.76 1.53 -17.71
C SER A 20 -11.21 3.00 -17.79
N ALA A 21 -10.29 3.93 -18.10
CA ALA A 21 -10.63 5.34 -18.34
C ALA A 21 -11.56 5.49 -19.54
N ARG A 22 -11.27 4.78 -20.64
CA ARG A 22 -12.14 4.80 -21.83
C ARG A 22 -13.54 4.24 -21.51
N ALA A 23 -13.62 3.15 -20.75
CA ALA A 23 -14.89 2.57 -20.33
C ALA A 23 -15.68 3.55 -19.43
N ALA A 24 -15.05 4.13 -18.42
CA ALA A 24 -15.68 5.09 -17.51
C ALA A 24 -16.10 6.41 -18.19
N VAL A 25 -15.39 6.85 -19.24
CA VAL A 25 -15.80 8.02 -20.05
C VAL A 25 -17.01 7.68 -20.93
N LYS A 26 -17.08 6.45 -21.46
CA LYS A 26 -18.20 5.99 -22.28
C LYS A 26 -19.46 5.77 -21.43
N ASP A 27 -19.30 5.23 -20.23
CA ASP A 27 -20.36 5.03 -19.25
C ASP A 27 -19.88 5.47 -17.85
N PRO A 28 -20.25 6.68 -17.41
CA PRO A 28 -19.90 7.19 -16.08
C PRO A 28 -20.44 6.39 -14.90
N GLU A 29 -21.44 5.53 -15.11
CA GLU A 29 -22.02 4.67 -14.07
C GLU A 29 -21.40 3.26 -14.06
N ASP A 30 -20.44 2.97 -14.95
CA ASP A 30 -19.70 1.70 -14.96
C ASP A 30 -18.82 1.58 -13.71
N TYR A 31 -19.35 0.87 -12.71
CA TYR A 31 -18.69 0.61 -11.44
C TYR A 31 -17.37 -0.17 -11.61
N GLU A 32 -17.32 -1.13 -12.53
CA GLU A 32 -16.12 -1.95 -12.72
C GLU A 32 -14.98 -1.09 -13.29
N ALA A 33 -15.28 -0.27 -14.30
CA ALA A 33 -14.31 0.65 -14.86
C ALA A 33 -13.79 1.64 -13.82
N ARG A 34 -14.67 2.22 -13.00
CA ARG A 34 -14.31 3.19 -11.97
C ARG A 34 -13.56 2.59 -10.79
N SER A 35 -13.94 1.40 -10.34
CA SER A 35 -13.21 0.68 -9.28
C SER A 35 -11.82 0.25 -9.74
N ASN A 36 -11.67 -0.20 -10.99
CA ASN A 36 -10.37 -0.52 -11.58
C ASN A 36 -9.45 0.72 -11.68
N LEU A 37 -9.99 1.89 -12.04
CA LEU A 37 -9.23 3.16 -12.02
C LEU A 37 -8.78 3.56 -10.62
N MET A 38 -9.68 3.43 -9.63
CA MET A 38 -9.36 3.71 -8.23
C MET A 38 -8.24 2.79 -7.74
N TRP A 39 -8.39 1.48 -7.95
CA TRP A 39 -7.39 0.48 -7.58
C TRP A 39 -6.04 0.76 -8.24
N SER A 40 -6.02 1.04 -9.53
CA SER A 40 -4.79 1.33 -10.27
C SER A 40 -4.08 2.60 -9.77
N SER A 41 -4.85 3.62 -9.40
CA SER A 41 -4.32 4.85 -8.81
C SER A 41 -3.71 4.60 -7.43
N THR A 42 -4.33 3.74 -6.62
CA THR A 42 -3.80 3.35 -5.30
C THR A 42 -2.46 2.63 -5.42
N ILE A 43 -2.32 1.69 -6.36
CA ILE A 43 -1.05 0.99 -6.60
C ILE A 43 0.06 1.99 -6.96
N ALA A 44 -0.20 2.86 -7.95
CA ALA A 44 0.79 3.86 -8.37
C ALA A 44 1.17 4.81 -7.23
N GLY A 45 0.20 5.16 -6.37
CA GLY A 45 0.44 5.97 -5.16
C GLY A 45 1.33 5.27 -4.13
N ILE A 46 1.13 3.96 -3.90
CA ILE A 46 1.97 3.15 -3.00
C ILE A 46 3.40 3.08 -3.53
N ASP A 47 3.58 2.83 -4.83
CA ASP A 47 4.91 2.76 -5.45
C ASP A 47 5.67 4.09 -5.31
N ALA A 48 5.00 5.21 -5.60
CA ALA A 48 5.60 6.54 -5.45
C ALA A 48 5.94 6.88 -3.99
N LEU A 49 5.10 6.47 -3.04
CA LEU A 49 5.35 6.66 -1.62
C LEU A 49 6.54 5.82 -1.14
N GLU A 50 6.67 4.58 -1.62
CA GLU A 50 7.83 3.72 -1.34
C GLU A 50 9.13 4.36 -1.88
N GLU A 51 9.12 4.88 -3.10
CA GLU A 51 10.29 5.56 -3.68
C GLU A 51 10.65 6.81 -2.88
N PHE A 52 9.68 7.66 -2.56
CA PHE A 52 9.89 8.84 -1.70
C PHE A 52 10.48 8.47 -0.34
N ALA A 53 9.93 7.45 0.32
CA ALA A 53 10.44 6.99 1.61
C ALA A 53 11.90 6.52 1.51
N ARG A 54 12.24 5.77 0.44
CA ARG A 54 13.63 5.35 0.18
C ARG A 54 14.56 6.53 -0.04
N ASP A 55 14.14 7.52 -0.81
CA ASP A 55 14.90 8.75 -1.06
C ASP A 55 15.12 9.57 0.22
N CYS A 56 14.16 9.56 1.13
CA CYS A 56 14.28 10.15 2.47
C CYS A 56 15.09 9.28 3.46
N GLY A 57 15.55 8.09 3.07
CA GLY A 57 16.26 7.15 3.95
C GLY A 57 15.35 6.48 4.99
N ILE A 58 14.04 6.51 4.78
CA ILE A 58 13.04 5.86 5.64
C ILE A 58 12.97 4.38 5.26
N VAL A 59 13.15 3.52 6.25
CA VAL A 59 13.03 2.05 6.10
C VAL A 59 11.56 1.65 5.94
N LEU A 60 11.31 0.64 5.11
CA LEU A 60 9.95 0.23 4.73
C LEU A 60 9.44 -1.01 5.46
N ASN A 61 10.24 -1.57 6.37
CA ASN A 61 9.80 -2.65 7.23
C ASN A 61 10.32 -2.50 8.65
N LEU A 62 9.52 -3.01 9.59
CA LEU A 62 9.77 -2.92 11.03
C LEU A 62 11.08 -3.60 11.45
N LYS A 63 11.51 -4.63 10.70
CA LYS A 63 12.77 -5.33 11.00
C LYS A 63 13.98 -4.49 10.64
N GLU A 64 13.97 -3.83 9.47
CA GLU A 64 14.98 -2.86 9.07
C GLU A 64 14.97 -1.61 9.96
N LEU A 65 13.82 -1.27 10.54
CA LEU A 65 13.71 -0.25 11.59
C LEU A 65 14.41 -0.66 12.90
N GLY A 66 14.69 -1.96 13.08
CA GLY A 66 15.23 -2.49 14.33
C GLY A 66 14.20 -2.57 15.46
N ALA A 67 12.90 -2.59 15.12
CA ALA A 67 11.85 -2.72 16.12
C ALA A 67 11.92 -4.09 16.82
N THR A 68 11.98 -4.07 18.15
CA THR A 68 11.91 -5.29 18.97
C THR A 68 10.49 -5.55 19.44
N GLU A 69 10.18 -6.77 19.88
CA GLU A 69 8.84 -7.14 20.38
C GLU A 69 8.39 -6.23 21.53
N GLU A 70 9.33 -5.81 22.38
CA GLU A 70 9.07 -4.89 23.50
C GLU A 70 8.65 -3.48 23.06
N MET A 71 9.00 -3.07 21.83
CA MET A 71 8.62 -1.77 21.27
C MET A 71 7.22 -1.77 20.67
N LEU A 72 6.68 -2.94 20.30
CA LEU A 72 5.41 -3.05 19.56
C LEU A 72 4.21 -2.44 20.31
N PRO A 73 4.04 -2.64 21.63
CA PRO A 73 2.93 -2.01 22.36
C PRO A 73 3.01 -0.47 22.32
N LYS A 74 4.22 0.10 22.37
CA LYS A 74 4.41 1.55 22.30
C LYS A 74 4.08 2.09 20.91
N ILE A 75 4.50 1.37 19.86
CA ILE A 75 4.18 1.72 18.47
C ILE A 75 2.66 1.68 18.25
N ALA A 76 1.99 0.63 18.71
CA ALA A 76 0.53 0.49 18.62
C ALA A 76 -0.20 1.67 19.30
N ASN A 77 0.19 2.00 20.54
CA ASN A 77 -0.39 3.12 21.28
C ASN A 77 -0.17 4.49 20.61
N SER A 78 0.95 4.67 19.93
CA SER A 78 1.27 5.93 19.22
C SER A 78 0.59 6.06 17.84
N THR A 79 -0.03 4.99 17.34
CA THR A 79 -0.61 4.96 16.00
C THR A 79 -1.89 5.81 15.96
N VAL A 80 -1.89 6.84 15.11
CA VAL A 80 -3.09 7.68 14.92
C VAL A 80 -4.07 6.97 14.01
N ILE A 81 -5.25 6.64 14.53
CA ILE A 81 -6.33 6.02 13.77
C ILE A 81 -7.05 7.12 12.96
N LEU A 82 -6.55 7.37 11.76
CA LEU A 82 -7.24 8.19 10.76
C LEU A 82 -8.15 7.26 9.95
N GLY A 83 -9.42 7.62 9.84
CA GLY A 83 -10.52 6.72 9.44
C GLY A 83 -10.24 5.77 8.24
N GLY A 84 -10.89 4.61 8.29
CA GLY A 84 -10.91 3.58 7.25
C GLY A 84 -12.19 2.73 7.35
N TYR A 85 -12.40 1.77 6.43
CA TYR A 85 -13.59 0.92 6.39
C TYR A 85 -13.84 0.11 7.68
N LYS A 86 -12.78 -0.11 8.47
CA LYS A 86 -12.81 -0.75 9.78
C LYS A 86 -12.07 0.15 10.78
N LYS A 87 -12.71 0.42 11.93
CA LYS A 87 -12.04 1.03 13.07
C LYS A 87 -11.20 -0.05 13.76
N LEU A 88 -9.88 0.11 13.75
CA LEU A 88 -8.96 -0.85 14.36
C LEU A 88 -8.87 -0.63 15.88
N THR A 89 -8.80 -1.71 16.64
CA THR A 89 -8.46 -1.66 18.07
C THR A 89 -6.94 -1.73 18.28
N GLU A 90 -6.47 -1.34 19.46
CA GLU A 90 -5.06 -1.44 19.84
C GLU A 90 -4.53 -2.89 19.73
N GLU A 91 -5.35 -3.86 20.13
CA GLU A 91 -5.02 -5.29 20.05
C GLU A 91 -4.83 -5.75 18.60
N GLU A 92 -5.73 -5.33 17.70
CA GLU A 92 -5.62 -5.64 16.27
C GLU A 92 -4.38 -5.00 15.63
N ILE A 93 -4.03 -3.77 16.04
CA ILE A 93 -2.80 -3.10 15.59
C ILE A 93 -1.58 -3.88 16.07
N LEU A 94 -1.56 -4.30 17.33
CA LEU A 94 -0.45 -5.08 17.89
C LEU A 94 -0.24 -6.40 17.13
N ASP A 95 -1.31 -7.09 16.76
CA ASP A 95 -1.22 -8.36 16.01
C ASP A 95 -0.76 -8.16 14.56
N ILE A 96 -1.17 -7.06 13.91
CA ILE A 96 -0.62 -6.66 12.61
C ILE A 96 0.89 -6.41 12.72
N LEU A 97 1.33 -5.67 13.74
CA LEU A 97 2.74 -5.37 13.97
C LEU A 97 3.58 -6.62 14.26
N LYS A 98 3.07 -7.56 15.06
CA LYS A 98 3.71 -8.87 15.29
C LYS A 98 3.86 -9.65 13.99
N THR A 99 2.81 -9.69 13.16
CA THR A 99 2.83 -10.36 11.85
C THR A 99 3.92 -9.75 10.96
N ALA A 100 3.96 -8.42 10.88
CA ALA A 100 4.94 -7.69 10.09
C ALA A 100 6.39 -7.90 10.58
N CYS A 101 6.61 -8.04 11.90
CA CYS A 101 7.94 -8.38 12.45
C CYS A 101 8.35 -9.82 12.15
N SER A 102 7.40 -10.77 12.11
CA SER A 102 7.68 -12.19 11.83
C SER A 102 8.07 -12.48 10.36
N GLY A 103 7.90 -11.51 9.46
CA GLY A 103 8.29 -11.64 8.04
C GLY A 103 7.34 -12.44 7.17
N ASN A 104 6.17 -12.83 7.68
CA ASN A 104 5.11 -13.43 6.86
C ASN A 104 4.45 -12.33 6.01
N ARG A 105 4.91 -12.19 4.77
CA ARG A 105 4.19 -11.41 3.75
C ARG A 105 2.87 -12.11 3.43
N PHE A 106 1.79 -11.33 3.36
CA PHE A 106 0.59 -11.71 2.61
C PHE A 106 0.92 -11.84 1.13
#